data_AF-A0A952FUV5-F1
#
_entry.id   AF-A0A952FUV5-F1
#
_cell.length_a   1.000
_cell.length_b   1.000
_cell.length_c   1.000
_cell.angle_alpha   90.00
_cell.angle_beta   90.00
_cell.angle_gamma   90.00
#
_symmetry.space_group_name_H-M   'P 1'
#
loop_
_entity.id
_entity.type
_entity.pdbx_description
1 polymer ?
#
loop_
_entity_poly.entity_id
_entity_poly.type
_entity_poly.pdbx_seq_one_letter_code
_entity_poly.pdbx_strand_id
1 'polypeptide(L)'
;MMISRRSLIASVAGLTGTLALGARAADKPAPMVVYDDELKNGWQNWSWATVALSVPAGQVKPIKVEGGPWSALALHHDPVSLAGYTK
;
A
#
# COMPACT_ATOMS: atom_id res chain seq x y z
N MET A 1 17.57 -42.16 58.31
CA MET A 1 18.95 -42.07 58.82
C MET A 1 19.84 -41.80 57.61
N MET A 2 20.62 -40.73 57.44
CA MET A 2 21.03 -39.61 58.29
C MET A 2 21.90 -38.65 57.41
N ILE A 3 21.76 -37.32 57.61
CA ILE A 3 22.73 -36.22 57.29
C ILE A 3 22.96 -35.84 55.79
N SER A 4 23.16 -34.60 55.31
CA SER A 4 22.97 -33.18 55.72
C SER A 4 24.08 -32.32 55.08
N ARG A 5 23.67 -31.23 54.40
CA ARG A 5 24.29 -29.88 54.24
C ARG A 5 25.69 -29.72 53.62
N ARG A 6 25.77 -28.86 52.59
CA ARG A 6 26.69 -27.68 52.41
C ARG A 6 26.51 -27.16 50.96
N SER A 7 25.77 -26.08 50.73
CA SER A 7 26.22 -24.67 50.79
C SER A 7 26.76 -24.12 49.46
N LEU A 8 26.07 -23.08 48.98
CA LEU A 8 26.61 -21.78 48.51
C LEU A 8 27.08 -21.57 47.04
N ILE A 9 26.65 -20.39 46.56
CA ILE A 9 27.21 -19.52 45.50
C ILE A 9 26.69 -19.82 44.07
N ALA A 10 25.62 -19.17 43.62
CA ALA A 10 25.58 -17.81 43.05
C ALA A 10 26.41 -17.66 41.76
N SER A 11 25.74 -17.52 40.62
CA SER A 11 26.24 -16.77 39.47
C SER A 11 25.05 -16.21 38.70
N VAL A 12 24.91 -14.89 38.83
CA VAL A 12 24.10 -14.02 37.98
C VAL A 12 24.76 -13.93 36.60
N ALA A 13 23.96 -13.57 35.60
CA ALA A 13 24.32 -13.10 34.26
C ALA A 13 24.44 -14.22 33.19
N GLY A 14 23.91 -14.07 31.98
CA GLY A 14 23.50 -12.86 31.29
C GLY A 14 22.17 -12.99 30.57
N LEU A 15 21.32 -12.00 30.80
CA LEU A 15 20.24 -11.65 29.90
C LEU A 15 20.85 -10.93 28.70
N THR A 16 21.23 -11.66 27.66
CA THR A 16 21.54 -11.09 26.34
C THR A 16 20.45 -11.49 25.36
N GLY A 17 19.25 -10.95 25.59
CA GLY A 17 18.24 -10.85 24.55
C GLY A 17 18.75 -9.82 23.53
N THR A 18 19.44 -10.27 22.49
CA THR A 18 19.71 -9.44 21.32
C THR A 18 18.37 -8.99 20.75
N LEU A 19 18.02 -7.72 20.96
CA LEU A 19 17.02 -7.04 20.13
C LEU A 19 17.57 -7.06 18.71
N ALA A 20 17.11 -8.02 17.91
CA ALA A 20 17.22 -7.92 16.47
C ALA A 20 16.34 -6.74 16.05
N LEU A 21 16.94 -5.56 15.94
CA LEU A 21 16.44 -4.51 15.05
C LEU A 21 16.57 -5.06 13.63
N GLY A 22 15.66 -5.95 13.26
CA GLY A 22 15.41 -6.23 11.85
C GLY A 22 15.02 -4.90 11.23
N ALA A 23 15.84 -4.38 10.32
CA ALA A 23 15.45 -3.27 9.48
C ALA A 23 14.09 -3.64 8.89
N ARG A 24 13.04 -2.90 9.28
CA ARG A 24 11.76 -2.98 8.60
C ARG A 24 12.09 -2.58 7.17
N ALA A 25 12.07 -3.53 6.24
CA ALA A 25 12.02 -3.19 4.84
C ALA A 25 10.88 -2.18 4.71
N ALA A 26 11.15 -0.99 4.20
CA ALA A 26 10.10 -0.01 3.98
C ALA A 26 9.07 -0.69 3.08
N ASP A 27 7.86 -0.91 3.59
CA ASP A 27 6.79 -1.49 2.78
C ASP A 27 6.64 -0.60 1.55
N LYS A 28 6.82 -1.20 0.36
CA LYS A 28 6.58 -0.49 -0.89
C LYS A 28 5.14 0.04 -0.83
N PRO A 29 4.89 1.33 -1.17
CA PRO A 29 3.53 1.84 -1.22
C PRO A 29 2.64 0.92 -2.04
N ALA A 30 1.45 0.59 -1.52
CA ALA A 30 0.47 -0.18 -2.27
C ALA A 30 0.11 0.53 -3.57
N PRO A 31 -0.16 -0.19 -4.68
CA PRO A 31 -0.59 0.43 -5.92
C PRO A 31 -1.81 1.33 -5.71
N MET A 32 -1.75 2.56 -6.22
CA MET A 32 -2.88 3.47 -6.21
C MET A 32 -3.88 3.05 -7.30
N VAL A 33 -5.05 2.55 -6.88
CA VAL A 33 -6.12 2.17 -7.79
C VAL A 33 -6.87 3.43 -8.24
N VAL A 34 -6.80 3.72 -9.53
CA VAL A 34 -7.49 4.87 -10.16
C VAL A 34 -8.91 4.50 -10.57
N TYR A 35 -9.06 3.31 -11.15
CA TYR A 35 -10.30 2.82 -11.74
C TYR A 35 -10.34 1.30 -11.69
N ASP A 36 -11.52 0.73 -11.46
CA ASP A 36 -11.81 -0.69 -11.66
C ASP A 36 -13.12 -0.92 -12.42
N ASP A 37 -14.26 -0.91 -11.72
CA ASP A 37 -15.61 -0.85 -12.26
C ASP A 37 -16.17 0.59 -12.17
N GLU A 38 -15.55 1.41 -11.33
CA GLU A 38 -15.86 2.82 -11.14
C GLU A 38 -14.61 3.64 -10.83
N LEU A 39 -14.71 4.95 -11.02
CA LEU A 39 -13.66 5.89 -10.65
C LEU A 39 -13.51 5.91 -9.13
N LYS A 40 -12.30 5.69 -8.62
CA LYS A 40 -12.08 5.62 -7.18
C LYS A 40 -12.17 6.98 -6.51
N ASN A 41 -12.55 6.97 -5.23
CA ASN A 41 -12.69 8.19 -4.44
C ASN A 41 -11.45 9.09 -4.55
N GLY A 42 -11.69 10.39 -4.67
CA GLY A 42 -10.66 11.41 -4.87
C GLY A 42 -10.26 11.63 -6.33
N TRP A 43 -10.55 10.68 -7.22
CA TRP A 43 -10.37 10.86 -8.66
C TRP A 43 -11.57 11.55 -9.31
N GLN A 44 -11.28 12.37 -10.31
CA GLN A 44 -12.24 13.21 -11.02
C GLN A 44 -12.01 13.07 -12.52
N ASN A 45 -13.09 13.13 -13.29
CA ASN A 45 -13.01 13.20 -14.74
C ASN A 45 -12.77 14.63 -15.19
N TRP A 46 -11.58 14.91 -15.70
CA TRP A 46 -11.17 16.20 -16.27
C TRP A 46 -10.93 16.09 -17.78
N SER A 47 -11.51 15.06 -18.40
CA SER A 47 -11.37 14.81 -19.83
C SER A 47 -11.98 15.94 -20.64
N TRP A 48 -11.36 16.19 -21.79
CA TRP A 48 -11.91 17.05 -22.85
C TRP A 48 -12.28 16.23 -24.10
N ALA A 49 -12.57 14.95 -23.88
CA ALA A 49 -13.20 14.03 -24.83
C ALA A 49 -14.65 13.72 -24.38
N THR A 50 -15.46 13.15 -25.27
CA THR A 50 -16.72 12.53 -24.87
C THR A 50 -16.42 11.24 -24.12
N VAL A 51 -16.70 11.22 -22.82
CA VAL A 51 -16.38 10.09 -21.92
C VAL A 51 -17.63 9.61 -21.19
N ALA A 52 -17.84 8.30 -21.21
CA ALA A 52 -18.78 7.63 -20.31
C ALA A 52 -17.99 6.70 -19.39
N LEU A 53 -18.07 6.94 -18.08
CA LEU A 53 -17.46 6.08 -17.07
C LEU A 53 -18.38 4.88 -16.80
N SER A 54 -17.78 3.74 -16.44
CA SER A 54 -18.51 2.56 -15.95
C SER A 54 -19.58 2.01 -16.90
N VAL A 55 -19.27 1.93 -18.20
CA VAL A 55 -20.18 1.39 -19.21
C VAL A 55 -20.22 -0.13 -19.12
N PRO A 56 -21.40 -0.78 -19.05
CA PRO A 56 -21.47 -2.25 -19.04
C PRO A 56 -20.88 -2.88 -20.31
N ALA A 57 -19.93 -3.81 -20.16
CA ALA A 57 -19.36 -4.59 -21.25
C ALA A 57 -19.07 -6.03 -20.79
N GLY A 58 -20.06 -6.92 -20.92
CA GLY A 58 -19.97 -8.29 -20.42
C GLY A 58 -19.91 -8.30 -18.88
N GLN A 59 -18.84 -8.84 -18.31
CA GLN A 59 -18.65 -8.93 -16.85
C GLN A 59 -17.84 -7.76 -16.26
N VAL A 60 -17.42 -6.80 -17.07
CA VAL A 60 -16.62 -5.64 -16.64
C VAL A 60 -17.33 -4.34 -16.96
N LYS A 61 -16.97 -3.26 -16.26
CA LYS A 61 -17.47 -1.90 -16.54
C LYS A 61 -16.33 -0.98 -16.97
N PRO A 62 -15.91 -0.96 -18.24
CA PRO A 62 -14.86 -0.07 -18.73
C PRO A 62 -15.28 1.40 -18.84
N ILE A 63 -14.27 2.25 -19.03
CA ILE A 63 -14.45 3.62 -19.52
C ILE A 63 -14.62 3.58 -21.04
N LYS A 64 -15.69 4.17 -21.56
CA LYS A 64 -15.87 4.42 -22.99
C LYS A 64 -15.38 5.84 -23.31
N VAL A 65 -14.47 5.94 -24.28
CA VAL A 65 -13.94 7.22 -24.78
C VAL A 65 -14.24 7.32 -26.26
N GLU A 66 -14.90 8.40 -26.67
CA GLU A 66 -15.10 8.73 -28.07
C GLU A 66 -14.08 9.81 -28.46
N GLY A 67 -13.12 9.43 -29.29
CA GLY A 67 -12.02 10.29 -29.70
C GLY A 67 -12.38 11.18 -30.90
N GLY A 68 -11.97 12.44 -30.82
CA GLY A 68 -11.89 13.40 -31.92
C GLY A 68 -10.55 14.14 -31.96
N PRO A 69 -10.35 15.05 -32.93
CA PRO A 69 -9.15 15.90 -32.97
C PRO A 69 -8.95 16.64 -31.65
N TRP A 70 -7.73 16.60 -31.12
CA TRP A 70 -7.36 17.25 -29.87
C TRP A 70 -8.18 16.80 -28.66
N SER A 71 -8.77 15.61 -28.65
CA SER A 71 -9.49 15.08 -27.48
C SER A 71 -8.60 14.15 -26.63
N ALA A 72 -8.83 14.10 -25.31
CA ALA A 72 -8.16 13.12 -24.45
C ALA A 72 -9.00 12.72 -23.23
N LEU A 73 -8.73 11.51 -22.74
CA LEU A 73 -9.11 11.07 -21.40
C LEU A 73 -8.12 11.67 -20.39
N ALA A 74 -8.63 12.38 -19.39
CA ALA A 74 -7.84 12.91 -18.30
C ALA A 74 -8.53 12.63 -16.97
N LEU A 75 -7.80 11.97 -16.07
CA LEU A 75 -8.23 11.67 -14.71
C LEU A 75 -7.37 12.48 -13.76
N HIS A 76 -8.02 13.25 -12.89
CA HIS A 76 -7.37 14.16 -11.96
C HIS A 76 -7.60 13.71 -10.52
N HIS A 77 -6.61 13.90 -9.67
CA HIS A 77 -6.73 13.76 -8.22
C HIS A 77 -6.05 14.97 -7.59
N ASP A 78 -6.51 15.39 -6.41
CA ASP A 78 -5.80 16.38 -5.61
C ASP A 78 -4.36 15.91 -5.29
N PRO A 79 -3.44 16.79 -4.88
CA PRO A 79 -2.07 16.38 -4.61
C PRO A 79 -1.97 15.18 -3.66
N VAL A 80 -1.28 14.13 -4.09
CA VAL A 80 -0.99 12.93 -3.28
C VAL A 80 0.47 12.92 -2.86
N SER A 81 0.74 12.38 -1.66
CA SER A 81 2.12 12.17 -1.22
C SER A 81 2.76 11.05 -2.06
N LEU A 82 3.89 11.36 -2.68
CA LEU A 82 4.72 10.40 -3.42
C LEU A 82 5.88 9.85 -2.57
N ALA A 83 5.86 10.08 -1.26
CA ALA A 83 6.89 9.58 -0.36
C ALA A 83 7.00 8.04 -0.47
N GLY A 84 8.22 7.54 -0.64
CA GLY A 84 8.48 6.10 -0.79
C GLY A 84 8.25 5.54 -2.20
N TYR A 85 7.72 6.32 -3.15
CA TYR A 85 7.74 5.94 -4.55
C TYR A 85 9.11 6.22 -5.18
N THR A 86 9.57 5.30 -6.01
CA THR A 86 10.82 5.40 -6.76
C THR A 86 10.53 5.21 -8.25
N LYS A 87 11.41 5.73 -9.11
CA LYS A 87 11.27 5.67 -10.58
C LYS A 87 11.46 4.25 -11.12
#